data_AF-F1MP17-F1
#
_entry.id   AF-F1MP17-F1
#
_cell.length_a   1.000
_cell.length_b   1.000
_cell.length_c   1.000
_cell.angle_alpha   90.00
_cell.angle_beta   90.00
_cell.angle_gamma   90.00
#
_symmetry.space_group_name_H-M   'P 1'
#
loop_
_entity.id
_entity.type
_entity.pdbx_description
1 polymer ?
#
loop_
_entity_poly.entity_id
_entity_poly.type
_entity_poly.pdbx_seq_one_letter_code
_entity_poly.pdbx_strand_id
1 'polypeptide(L)'
;MITLVSSIISILMVAEFVLGNFVNGFIALVNCNDWLRKQKVSLADGILTALAVCRIVLLWTILINWYATMYNPALYSLRIVIRVAWTVSNHFSNWLATSLSIFYLFKIANFSSLIFLHLKWRVKSVVLMMILGTSVILFFQVAVLSIDETIQTSEYERNITEKTKLRDILHLSNMTLLTLTNFIPFTMSLVSFLLLIFFLWKHLRKMQLNGKRSQDPSTKVHIKAMQTVISFLFLFATYMLTVILTIWNSNELQKELVQMLFQALAITYPSIHSFILIWTNRKLTQTFLSFLWQPRCWLKVKGT
;
A
#
# COMPACT_ATOMS: atom_id res chain seq x y z
N MET A 1 -30.35 12.34 -7.21
CA MET A 1 -29.51 12.14 -6.00
C MET A 1 -28.47 11.04 -6.19
N ILE A 2 -28.84 9.83 -6.64
CA ILE A 2 -27.89 8.72 -6.93
C ILE A 2 -26.83 9.09 -7.98
N THR A 3 -27.21 9.79 -9.05
CA THR A 3 -26.29 10.25 -10.12
C THR A 3 -25.28 11.30 -9.65
N LEU A 4 -25.71 12.22 -8.76
CA LEU A 4 -24.84 13.25 -8.19
C LEU A 4 -23.81 12.64 -7.22
N VAL A 5 -24.23 11.68 -6.38
CA VAL A 5 -23.32 10.94 -5.49
C VAL A 5 -22.29 10.13 -6.28
N SER A 6 -22.72 9.39 -7.32
CA SER A 6 -21.80 8.67 -8.21
C SER A 6 -20.82 9.59 -8.91
N SER A 7 -21.26 10.77 -9.38
CA SER A 7 -20.40 11.76 -10.00
C SER A 7 -19.34 12.30 -9.02
N ILE A 8 -19.73 12.59 -7.77
CA ILE A 8 -18.80 13.03 -6.73
C ILE A 8 -17.74 11.95 -6.43
N ILE A 9 -18.16 10.69 -6.28
CA ILE A 9 -17.25 9.57 -6.03
C ILE A 9 -16.27 9.40 -7.20
N SER A 10 -16.75 9.54 -8.43
CA SER A 10 -15.93 9.44 -9.64
C SER A 10 -14.90 10.57 -9.73
N ILE A 11 -15.30 11.81 -9.44
CA ILE A 11 -14.38 12.96 -9.38
C ILE A 11 -13.32 12.74 -8.30
N LEU A 12 -13.73 12.29 -7.11
CA LEU A 12 -12.81 11.98 -6.01
C LEU A 12 -11.82 10.89 -6.43
N MET A 13 -12.30 9.82 -7.05
CA MET A 13 -11.47 8.71 -7.51
C MET A 13 -10.41 9.19 -8.53
N VAL A 14 -10.80 9.98 -9.52
CA VAL A 14 -9.87 10.53 -10.52
C VAL A 14 -8.86 11.48 -9.87
N ALA A 15 -9.31 12.33 -8.95
CA ALA A 15 -8.43 13.24 -8.22
C ALA A 15 -7.39 12.47 -7.39
N GLU A 16 -7.81 11.47 -6.62
CA GLU A 16 -6.90 10.62 -5.86
C GLU A 16 -5.97 9.80 -6.76
N PHE A 17 -6.45 9.30 -7.90
CA PHE A 17 -5.63 8.60 -8.89
C PHE A 17 -4.51 9.51 -9.42
N VAL A 18 -4.84 10.75 -9.81
CA VAL A 18 -3.85 11.72 -10.33
C VAL A 18 -2.83 12.05 -9.24
N LEU A 19 -3.28 12.36 -8.03
CA LEU A 19 -2.42 12.66 -6.90
C LEU A 19 -1.52 11.48 -6.54
N GLY A 20 -2.09 10.27 -6.48
CA GLY A 20 -1.38 9.04 -6.19
C GLY A 20 -0.28 8.76 -7.21
N ASN A 21 -0.57 8.86 -8.51
CA ASN A 21 0.42 8.69 -9.56
C ASN A 21 1.52 9.76 -9.49
N PHE A 22 1.15 11.02 -9.29
CA PHE A 22 2.11 12.11 -9.17
C PHE A 22 3.10 11.87 -8.02
N VAL A 23 2.60 11.54 -6.83
CA VAL A 23 3.44 11.32 -5.64
C VAL A 23 4.31 10.08 -5.77
N ASN A 24 3.74 8.94 -6.19
CA ASN A 24 4.51 7.71 -6.37
C ASN A 24 5.54 7.87 -7.50
N GLY A 25 5.15 8.52 -8.60
CA GLY A 25 6.05 8.83 -9.72
C GLY A 25 7.22 9.72 -9.27
N PHE A 26 6.94 10.74 -8.45
CA PHE A 26 7.99 11.59 -7.87
C PHE A 26 8.97 10.79 -7.00
N ILE A 27 8.48 9.92 -6.12
CA ILE A 27 9.32 9.06 -5.27
C ILE A 27 10.24 8.18 -6.13
N ALA A 28 9.67 7.51 -7.13
CA ALA A 28 10.43 6.64 -8.03
C ALA A 28 11.48 7.44 -8.81
N LEU A 29 11.11 8.59 -9.37
CA LEU A 29 12.00 9.44 -10.15
C LEU A 29 13.18 9.97 -9.33
N VAL A 30 12.93 10.48 -8.12
CA VAL A 30 13.99 10.99 -7.23
C VAL A 30 14.99 9.89 -6.88
N ASN A 31 14.50 8.70 -6.56
CA ASN A 31 15.37 7.58 -6.20
C ASN A 31 16.12 7.00 -7.40
N CYS A 32 15.49 6.90 -8.58
CA CYS A 32 16.15 6.48 -9.81
C CYS A 32 17.25 7.46 -10.24
N ASN A 33 17.00 8.77 -10.16
CA ASN A 33 18.02 9.78 -10.46
C ASN A 33 19.21 9.68 -9.50
N ASP A 34 18.94 9.46 -8.21
CA ASP A 34 19.99 9.23 -7.21
C ASP A 34 20.81 7.97 -7.51
N TRP A 35 20.16 6.90 -7.96
CA TRP A 35 20.83 5.69 -8.40
C TRP A 35 21.75 5.94 -9.59
N LEU A 36 21.27 6.64 -10.62
CA LEU A 36 22.08 7.00 -11.79
C LEU A 36 23.29 7.85 -11.40
N ARG A 37 23.13 8.79 -10.46
CA ARG A 37 24.22 9.68 -10.01
C ARG A 37 25.24 8.99 -9.11
N LYS A 38 24.80 8.12 -8.21
CA LYS A 38 25.65 7.54 -7.15
C LYS A 38 26.08 6.10 -7.43
N GLN A 39 25.51 5.46 -8.44
CA GLN A 39 25.66 4.03 -8.80
C GLN A 39 25.46 3.05 -7.64
N LYS A 40 24.82 3.49 -6.55
CA LYS A 40 24.54 2.70 -5.35
C LYS A 40 23.13 3.00 -4.87
N VAL A 41 22.36 1.94 -4.63
CA VAL A 41 20.99 2.03 -4.10
C VAL A 41 21.00 1.65 -2.63
N SER A 42 20.52 2.54 -1.76
CA SER A 42 20.30 2.19 -0.36
C SER A 42 19.09 1.23 -0.26
N LEU A 43 19.09 0.32 0.71
CA LEU A 43 17.98 -0.64 0.87
C LEU A 43 16.63 0.09 1.00
N ALA A 44 16.59 1.19 1.75
CA ALA A 44 15.39 2.00 1.92
C ALA A 44 14.93 2.64 0.60
N ASP A 45 15.85 3.21 -0.19
CA ASP A 45 15.52 3.80 -1.49
C ASP A 45 15.04 2.72 -2.48
N GLY A 46 15.62 1.51 -2.43
CA GLY A 46 15.19 0.36 -3.24
C GLY A 46 13.76 -0.08 -2.91
N ILE A 47 13.45 -0.27 -1.62
CA ILE A 47 12.10 -0.62 -1.16
C ILE A 47 11.09 0.46 -1.55
N LEU A 48 11.43 1.74 -1.34
CA LEU A 48 10.56 2.87 -1.68
C LEU A 48 10.28 2.97 -3.18
N THR A 49 11.28 2.71 -4.01
CA THR A 49 11.12 2.72 -5.48
C THR A 49 10.25 1.57 -5.95
N ALA A 50 10.51 0.35 -5.48
CA ALA A 50 9.67 -0.80 -5.78
C ALA A 50 8.22 -0.59 -5.30
N LEU A 51 8.03 -0.06 -4.10
CA LEU A 51 6.72 0.24 -3.53
C LEU A 51 5.97 1.26 -4.40
N ALA A 52 6.65 2.32 -4.85
CA ALA A 52 6.07 3.33 -5.73
C ALA A 52 5.62 2.74 -7.07
N VAL A 53 6.44 1.88 -7.69
CA VAL A 53 6.09 1.20 -8.95
C VAL A 53 4.88 0.29 -8.76
N CYS A 54 4.88 -0.55 -7.71
CA CYS A 54 3.74 -1.43 -7.42
C CYS A 54 2.45 -0.64 -7.18
N ARG A 55 2.53 0.52 -6.52
CA ARG A 55 1.38 1.40 -6.27
C ARG A 55 0.85 2.07 -7.53
N ILE A 56 1.73 2.50 -8.43
CA ILE A 56 1.30 3.01 -9.75
C ILE A 56 0.49 1.93 -10.46
N VAL A 57 1.04 0.71 -10.59
CA VAL A 57 0.33 -0.41 -11.22
C VAL A 57 -1.02 -0.68 -10.53
N LEU A 58 -1.05 -0.71 -9.19
CA LEU A 58 -2.27 -0.91 -8.41
C LEU A 58 -3.32 0.17 -8.73
N LEU A 59 -2.94 1.46 -8.73
CA LEU A 59 -3.83 2.58 -9.07
C LEU A 59 -4.43 2.43 -10.47
N TRP A 60 -3.61 2.05 -11.46
CA TRP A 60 -4.08 1.79 -12.82
C TRP A 60 -5.05 0.60 -12.88
N THR A 61 -4.75 -0.50 -12.18
CA THR A 61 -5.66 -1.67 -12.17
C THR A 61 -7.01 -1.34 -11.54
N ILE A 62 -7.05 -0.54 -10.47
CA ILE A 62 -8.31 -0.12 -9.84
C ILE A 62 -9.10 0.79 -10.79
N LEU A 63 -8.45 1.75 -11.45
CA LEU A 63 -9.10 2.65 -12.39
C LEU A 63 -9.68 1.91 -13.60
N ILE A 64 -8.92 0.99 -14.19
CA ILE A 64 -9.38 0.17 -15.32
C ILE A 64 -10.55 -0.71 -14.88
N ASN A 65 -10.47 -1.32 -13.71
CA ASN A 65 -11.56 -2.15 -13.17
C ASN A 65 -12.83 -1.33 -12.92
N TRP A 66 -12.71 -0.13 -12.36
CA TRP A 66 -13.84 0.79 -12.19
C TRP A 66 -14.46 1.18 -13.53
N TYR A 67 -13.63 1.56 -14.51
CA TYR A 67 -14.09 1.93 -15.85
C TYR A 67 -14.80 0.76 -16.56
N ALA A 68 -14.26 -0.45 -16.44
CA ALA A 68 -14.87 -1.67 -16.99
C ALA A 68 -16.23 -1.97 -16.37
N THR A 69 -16.38 -1.80 -15.04
CA THR A 69 -17.66 -2.02 -14.35
C THR A 69 -18.70 -0.97 -14.74
N MET A 70 -18.31 0.30 -14.94
CA MET A 70 -19.26 1.41 -15.18
C MET A 70 -19.64 1.64 -16.64
N TYR A 71 -18.69 1.49 -17.57
CA TYR A 71 -18.84 2.02 -18.93
C TYR A 71 -18.73 0.96 -20.02
N ASN A 72 -17.93 -0.10 -19.82
CA ASN A 72 -17.68 -1.05 -20.89
C ASN A 72 -17.52 -2.50 -20.40
N PRO A 73 -18.62 -3.29 -20.40
CA PRO A 73 -18.58 -4.71 -20.13
C PRO A 73 -17.73 -5.51 -21.13
N ALA A 74 -17.40 -4.99 -22.33
CA ALA A 74 -16.58 -5.74 -23.30
C ALA A 74 -15.12 -5.95 -22.81
N LEU A 75 -14.67 -5.16 -21.82
CA LEU A 75 -13.40 -5.37 -21.13
C LEU A 75 -13.40 -6.62 -20.23
N TYR A 76 -14.51 -7.35 -20.13
CA TYR A 76 -14.60 -8.61 -19.39
C TYR A 76 -13.63 -9.68 -19.93
N SER A 77 -13.30 -9.64 -21.23
CA SER A 77 -12.26 -10.49 -21.83
C SER A 77 -10.88 -10.31 -21.17
N LEU A 78 -10.60 -9.12 -20.62
CA LEU A 78 -9.37 -8.79 -19.90
C LEU A 78 -9.52 -8.93 -18.37
N ARG A 79 -10.66 -9.41 -17.87
CA ARG A 79 -10.95 -9.53 -16.42
C ARG A 79 -9.88 -10.32 -15.68
N ILE A 80 -9.47 -11.47 -16.23
CA ILE A 80 -8.44 -12.31 -15.60
C ILE A 80 -7.10 -11.56 -15.51
N VAL A 81 -6.72 -10.83 -16.56
CA VAL A 81 -5.48 -10.04 -16.60
C VAL A 81 -5.54 -8.92 -15.56
N ILE A 82 -6.67 -8.20 -15.47
CA ILE A 82 -6.87 -7.11 -14.51
C ILE A 82 -6.83 -7.65 -13.06
N ARG A 83 -7.49 -8.78 -12.79
CA ARG A 83 -7.49 -9.41 -11.45
C ARG A 83 -6.12 -9.94 -11.03
N VAL A 84 -5.38 -10.56 -11.94
CA VAL A 84 -4.01 -11.01 -11.69
C VAL A 84 -3.11 -9.79 -11.43
N ALA A 85 -3.20 -8.75 -12.26
CA ALA A 85 -2.42 -7.53 -12.09
C ALA A 85 -2.75 -6.82 -10.75
N TRP A 86 -4.02 -6.75 -10.36
CA TRP A 86 -4.43 -6.27 -9.03
C TRP A 86 -3.78 -7.13 -7.95
N THR A 87 -3.94 -8.45 -8.01
CA THR A 87 -3.47 -9.38 -6.96
C THR A 87 -1.97 -9.27 -6.74
N VAL A 88 -1.20 -9.26 -7.83
CA VAL A 88 0.25 -9.12 -7.82
C VAL A 88 0.67 -7.75 -7.27
N SER A 89 0.10 -6.66 -7.80
CA SER A 89 0.47 -5.30 -7.38
C SER A 89 0.09 -5.01 -5.92
N ASN A 90 -1.08 -5.46 -5.48
CA ASN A 90 -1.52 -5.37 -4.09
C ASN A 90 -0.63 -6.18 -3.15
N HIS A 91 -0.30 -7.43 -3.51
CA HIS A 91 0.62 -8.28 -2.74
C HIS A 91 1.96 -7.58 -2.53
N PHE A 92 2.64 -7.17 -3.61
CA PHE A 92 3.93 -6.51 -3.49
C PHE A 92 3.83 -5.17 -2.76
N SER A 93 2.77 -4.37 -3.00
CA SER A 93 2.56 -3.11 -2.28
C SER A 93 2.47 -3.33 -0.76
N ASN A 94 1.70 -4.31 -0.30
CA ASN A 94 1.54 -4.58 1.13
C ASN A 94 2.83 -5.13 1.75
N TRP A 95 3.48 -6.09 1.09
CA TRP A 95 4.72 -6.68 1.60
C TRP A 95 5.91 -5.71 1.59
N LEU A 96 6.02 -4.84 0.60
CA LEU A 96 7.03 -3.77 0.57
C LEU A 96 6.73 -2.70 1.63
N ALA A 97 5.47 -2.35 1.86
CA ALA A 97 5.08 -1.45 2.95
C ALA A 97 5.44 -2.06 4.32
N THR A 98 5.11 -3.33 4.56
CA THR A 98 5.49 -4.06 5.78
C THR A 98 7.01 -4.15 5.94
N SER A 99 7.75 -4.40 4.85
CA SER A 99 9.21 -4.40 4.84
C SER A 99 9.77 -3.05 5.32
N LEU A 100 9.16 -1.95 4.85
CA LEU A 100 9.54 -0.60 5.23
C LEU A 100 9.23 -0.32 6.71
N SER A 101 8.09 -0.79 7.21
CA SER A 101 7.70 -0.70 8.63
C SER A 101 8.73 -1.41 9.53
N ILE A 102 9.09 -2.64 9.19
CA ILE A 102 10.10 -3.45 9.92
C ILE A 102 11.48 -2.79 9.83
N PHE A 103 11.87 -2.29 8.65
CA PHE A 103 13.12 -1.57 8.47
C PHE A 103 13.20 -0.33 9.38
N TYR A 104 12.14 0.48 9.44
CA TYR A 104 12.09 1.64 10.31
C TYR A 104 12.08 1.27 11.80
N LEU A 105 11.40 0.18 12.19
CA LEU A 105 11.48 -0.36 13.54
C LEU A 105 12.93 -0.65 13.93
N PHE A 106 13.66 -1.43 13.11
CA PHE A 106 15.07 -1.76 13.41
C PHE A 106 15.99 -0.54 13.37
N LYS A 107 15.68 0.45 12.53
CA LYS A 107 16.46 1.69 12.45
C LYS A 107 16.30 2.58 13.69
N ILE A 108 15.07 2.73 14.21
CA ILE A 108 14.75 3.69 15.27
C ILE A 108 14.79 3.05 16.65
N ALA A 109 14.21 1.86 16.79
CA ALA A 109 14.12 1.19 18.08
C ALA A 109 15.45 0.49 18.45
N ASN A 110 15.75 0.50 19.74
CA ASN A 110 16.91 -0.18 20.30
C ASN A 110 16.50 -0.95 21.56
N PHE A 111 15.92 -2.13 21.36
CA PHE A 111 15.61 -3.06 22.44
C PHE A 111 16.82 -3.94 22.76
N SER A 112 17.06 -4.21 24.04
CA SER A 112 18.15 -5.07 24.51
C SER A 112 17.88 -6.57 24.37
N SER A 113 16.90 -6.98 23.55
CA SER A 113 16.60 -8.40 23.30
C SER A 113 17.58 -8.98 22.27
N LEU A 114 18.16 -10.15 22.56
CA LEU A 114 19.08 -10.84 21.65
C LEU A 114 18.48 -11.09 20.27
N ILE A 115 17.21 -11.50 20.21
CA ILE A 115 16.48 -11.74 18.96
C ILE A 115 16.36 -10.44 18.16
N PHE A 116 16.04 -9.33 18.82
CA PHE A 116 15.91 -8.02 18.18
C PHE A 116 17.25 -7.54 17.60
N LEU A 117 18.34 -7.69 18.36
CA LEU A 117 19.69 -7.33 17.92
C LEU A 117 20.14 -8.20 16.73
N HIS A 118 19.86 -9.50 16.78
CA HIS A 118 20.17 -10.42 15.69
C HIS A 118 19.44 -10.06 14.40
N LEU A 119 18.12 -9.82 14.47
CA LEU A 119 17.32 -9.40 13.32
C LEU A 119 17.75 -8.04 12.77
N LYS A 120 18.08 -7.09 13.66
CA LYS A 120 18.59 -5.76 13.29
C LYS A 120 19.90 -5.83 12.52
N TRP A 121 20.84 -6.69 12.93
CA TRP A 121 22.10 -6.91 12.21
C TRP A 121 21.88 -7.50 10.81
N ARG A 122 20.86 -8.34 10.65
CA ARG A 122 20.55 -9.03 9.39
C ARG A 122 19.40 -8.37 8.62
N VAL A 123 19.10 -7.09 8.86
CA VAL A 123 17.90 -6.42 8.30
C VAL A 123 17.79 -6.53 6.78
N LYS A 124 18.90 -6.44 6.04
CA LYS A 124 18.89 -6.60 4.58
C LYS A 124 18.44 -8.01 4.16
N SER A 125 18.96 -9.02 4.86
CA SER A 125 18.60 -10.42 4.63
C SER A 125 17.16 -10.69 5.04
N VAL A 126 16.69 -10.12 6.16
CA VAL A 126 15.30 -10.28 6.63
C VAL A 126 14.32 -9.75 5.59
N VAL A 127 14.55 -8.53 5.09
CA VAL A 127 13.69 -7.93 4.06
C VAL A 127 13.70 -8.75 2.77
N LEU A 128 14.90 -9.15 2.30
CA LEU A 128 15.01 -9.95 1.07
C LEU A 128 14.31 -11.30 1.20
N MET A 129 14.52 -12.01 2.30
CA MET A 129 13.88 -13.31 2.54
C MET A 129 12.37 -13.19 2.70
N MET A 130 11.88 -12.09 3.27
CA MET A 130 10.44 -11.84 3.37
C MET A 130 9.83 -11.68 1.97
N ILE A 131 10.42 -10.84 1.10
CA ILE A 131 9.92 -10.63 -0.27
C ILE A 131 9.99 -11.93 -1.09
N LEU A 132 11.09 -12.69 -0.98
CA LEU A 132 11.26 -13.96 -1.68
C LEU A 132 10.25 -15.00 -1.19
N GLY A 133 10.10 -15.17 0.13
CA GLY A 133 9.18 -16.14 0.70
C GLY A 133 7.73 -15.84 0.34
N THR A 134 7.34 -14.57 0.31
CA THR A 134 5.96 -14.19 0.00
C THR A 134 5.66 -14.27 -1.50
N SER A 135 6.68 -14.12 -2.36
CA SER A 135 6.54 -14.33 -3.80
C SER A 135 6.15 -15.78 -4.14
N VAL A 136 6.59 -16.76 -3.35
CA VAL A 136 6.15 -18.16 -3.49
C VAL A 136 4.66 -18.30 -3.17
N ILE A 137 4.20 -17.66 -2.09
CA ILE A 137 2.77 -17.65 -1.72
C ILE A 137 1.94 -16.98 -2.82
N LEU A 138 2.44 -15.88 -3.40
CA LEU A 138 1.79 -15.19 -4.51
C LEU A 138 1.62 -16.09 -5.74
N PHE A 139 2.61 -16.91 -6.06
CA PHE A 139 2.52 -17.84 -7.19
C PHE A 139 1.32 -18.80 -7.03
N PHE A 140 1.18 -19.43 -5.86
CA PHE A 140 0.04 -20.30 -5.58
C PHE A 140 -1.28 -19.53 -5.57
N GLN A 141 -1.29 -18.31 -5.05
CA GLN A 141 -2.48 -17.46 -5.04
C GLN A 141 -2.95 -17.12 -6.46
N VAL A 142 -2.03 -16.77 -7.37
CA VAL A 142 -2.34 -16.48 -8.78
C VAL A 142 -2.83 -17.74 -9.50
N ALA A 143 -2.24 -18.91 -9.20
CA ALA A 143 -2.68 -20.18 -9.77
C ALA A 143 -4.13 -20.51 -9.37
N VAL A 144 -4.46 -20.39 -8.07
CA VAL A 144 -5.83 -20.61 -7.56
C VAL A 144 -6.81 -19.62 -8.17
N LEU A 145 -6.44 -18.33 -8.24
CA LEU A 145 -7.25 -17.29 -8.87
C LEU A 145 -7.54 -17.59 -10.34
N SER A 146 -6.55 -18.06 -11.08
CA SER A 146 -6.69 -18.38 -12.50
C SER A 146 -7.63 -19.57 -12.71
N ILE A 147 -7.53 -20.60 -11.86
CA ILE A 147 -8.43 -21.76 -11.90
C ILE A 147 -9.87 -21.34 -11.59
N ASP A 148 -10.09 -20.53 -10.55
CA ASP A 148 -11.43 -20.02 -10.18
C ASP A 148 -12.08 -19.25 -11.35
N GLU A 149 -11.35 -18.34 -11.99
CA GLU A 149 -11.84 -17.57 -13.15
C GLU A 149 -12.14 -18.45 -14.38
N THR A 150 -11.28 -19.43 -14.69
CA THR A 150 -11.51 -20.35 -15.82
C THR A 150 -12.75 -21.23 -15.62
N ILE A 151 -13.00 -21.67 -14.38
CA ILE A 151 -14.18 -22.46 -14.06
C ILE A 151 -15.44 -21.59 -14.13
N GLN A 152 -15.38 -20.34 -13.67
CA GLN A 152 -16.50 -19.38 -13.77
C GLN A 152 -16.86 -19.02 -15.22
N THR A 153 -15.90 -19.02 -16.14
CA THR A 153 -16.10 -18.67 -17.56
C THR A 153 -16.44 -19.87 -18.46
N SER A 154 -16.19 -21.10 -18.01
CA SER A 154 -16.54 -22.33 -18.74
C SER A 154 -18.05 -22.65 -18.68
N GLU A 155 -18.83 -21.97 -19.51
CA GLU A 155 -20.30 -22.01 -19.53
C GLU A 155 -20.92 -23.18 -20.33
N TYR A 156 -20.15 -24.13 -20.87
CA TYR A 156 -20.71 -25.17 -21.73
C TYR A 156 -20.18 -26.57 -21.38
N GLU A 157 -21.12 -27.52 -21.33
CA GLU A 157 -20.97 -28.98 -21.23
C GLU A 157 -20.67 -29.60 -19.84
N ARG A 158 -21.71 -30.30 -19.32
CA ARG A 158 -21.71 -31.44 -18.37
C ARG A 158 -22.09 -31.17 -16.90
N ASN A 159 -22.94 -32.08 -16.36
CA ASN A 159 -23.47 -32.26 -14.99
C ASN A 159 -23.47 -31.04 -14.05
N ILE A 160 -24.64 -30.40 -13.95
CA ILE A 160 -24.86 -29.08 -13.34
C ILE A 160 -24.70 -29.06 -11.80
N THR A 161 -24.99 -30.15 -11.08
CA THR A 161 -25.10 -30.12 -9.61
C THR A 161 -23.79 -30.35 -8.85
N GLU A 162 -22.83 -31.08 -9.42
CA GLU A 162 -21.53 -31.35 -8.77
C GLU A 162 -20.52 -30.22 -9.05
N LYS A 163 -20.61 -29.60 -10.25
CA LYS A 163 -19.78 -28.46 -10.66
C LYS A 163 -20.08 -27.18 -9.87
N THR A 164 -21.34 -26.96 -9.44
CA THR A 164 -21.72 -25.79 -8.62
C THR A 164 -21.11 -25.86 -7.22
N LYS A 165 -21.19 -27.01 -6.55
CA LYS A 165 -20.54 -27.20 -5.24
C LYS A 165 -19.03 -27.01 -5.32
N LEU A 166 -18.38 -27.58 -6.34
CA LEU A 166 -16.94 -27.40 -6.54
C LEU A 166 -16.57 -25.93 -6.78
N ARG A 167 -17.37 -25.21 -7.59
CA ARG A 167 -17.19 -23.78 -7.85
C ARG A 167 -17.31 -22.95 -6.57
N ASP A 168 -18.34 -23.20 -5.76
CA ASP A 168 -18.56 -22.45 -4.53
C ASP A 168 -17.43 -22.71 -3.51
N ILE A 169 -16.93 -23.96 -3.44
CA ILE A 169 -15.78 -24.33 -2.60
C ILE A 169 -14.51 -23.61 -3.09
N LEU A 170 -14.23 -23.61 -4.40
CA LEU A 170 -13.06 -22.95 -4.97
C LEU A 170 -13.13 -21.42 -4.81
N HIS A 171 -14.30 -20.84 -5.00
CA HIS A 171 -14.52 -19.41 -4.81
C HIS A 171 -14.30 -19.01 -3.35
N LEU A 172 -14.89 -19.76 -2.41
CA LEU A 172 -14.68 -19.55 -0.97
C LEU A 172 -13.20 -19.74 -0.58
N SER A 173 -12.52 -20.73 -1.17
CA SER A 173 -11.10 -20.97 -0.96
C SER A 173 -10.26 -19.78 -1.44
N ASN A 174 -10.54 -19.27 -2.63
CA ASN A 174 -9.88 -18.09 -3.20
C ASN A 174 -10.10 -16.84 -2.31
N MET A 175 -11.33 -16.58 -1.90
CA MET A 175 -11.70 -15.49 -0.98
C MET A 175 -10.95 -15.60 0.36
N THR A 176 -10.89 -16.80 0.92
CA THR A 176 -10.19 -17.08 2.18
C THR A 176 -8.68 -16.87 2.02
N LEU A 177 -8.09 -17.37 0.93
CA LEU A 177 -6.67 -17.22 0.62
C LEU A 177 -6.29 -15.75 0.41
N LEU A 178 -7.09 -14.98 -0.33
CA LEU A 178 -6.93 -13.55 -0.52
C LEU A 178 -6.99 -12.80 0.83
N THR A 179 -7.95 -13.15 1.68
CA THR A 179 -8.11 -12.55 3.01
C THR A 179 -6.89 -12.83 3.89
N LEU A 180 -6.46 -14.09 3.98
CA LEU A 180 -5.32 -14.50 4.79
C LEU A 180 -4.02 -13.84 4.30
N THR A 181 -3.81 -13.81 2.99
CA THR A 181 -2.59 -13.24 2.39
C THR A 181 -2.48 -11.73 2.61
N ASN A 182 -3.60 -11.01 2.69
CA ASN A 182 -3.59 -9.58 3.07
C ASN A 182 -3.47 -9.38 4.59
N PHE A 183 -4.04 -10.28 5.41
CA PHE A 183 -4.03 -10.14 6.86
C PHE A 183 -2.63 -10.33 7.48
N ILE A 184 -1.81 -11.20 6.90
CA ILE A 184 -0.43 -11.44 7.37
C ILE A 184 0.44 -10.15 7.34
N PRO A 185 0.62 -9.45 6.20
CA PRO A 185 1.42 -8.22 6.17
C PRO A 185 0.83 -7.12 7.05
N PHE A 186 -0.51 -7.08 7.22
CA PHE A 186 -1.18 -6.17 8.14
C PHE A 186 -0.76 -6.39 9.60
N THR A 187 -0.88 -7.63 10.09
CA THR A 187 -0.51 -7.97 11.48
C THR A 187 0.97 -7.72 11.74
N MET A 188 1.86 -8.07 10.81
CA MET A 188 3.30 -7.78 10.93
C MET A 188 3.59 -6.28 11.01
N SER A 189 2.93 -5.46 10.19
CA SER A 189 3.09 -4.00 10.24
C SER A 189 2.51 -3.41 11.52
N LEU A 190 1.36 -3.91 11.98
CA LEU A 190 0.72 -3.51 13.23
C LEU A 190 1.65 -3.77 14.42
N VAL A 191 2.18 -4.98 14.54
CA VAL A 191 3.16 -5.33 15.59
C VAL A 191 4.38 -4.41 15.50
N SER A 192 4.89 -4.16 14.29
CA SER A 192 6.05 -3.29 14.10
C SER A 192 5.80 -1.86 14.59
N PHE A 193 4.63 -1.29 14.30
CA PHE A 193 4.29 0.05 14.75
C PHE A 193 3.98 0.13 16.23
N LEU A 194 3.31 -0.86 16.80
CA LEU A 194 3.06 -0.90 18.25
C LEU A 194 4.39 -0.97 19.02
N LEU A 195 5.34 -1.77 18.56
CA LEU A 195 6.70 -1.80 19.14
C LEU A 195 7.41 -0.45 19.00
N LEU A 196 7.29 0.21 17.85
CA LEU A 196 7.88 1.52 17.62
C LEU A 196 7.27 2.61 18.52
N ILE A 197 5.94 2.63 18.65
CA ILE A 197 5.20 3.55 19.55
C ILE A 197 5.62 3.30 20.99
N PHE A 198 5.64 2.04 21.43
CA PHE A 198 6.07 1.67 22.79
C PHE A 198 7.50 2.11 23.07
N PHE A 199 8.42 1.89 22.13
CA PHE A 199 9.81 2.34 22.25
C PHE A 199 9.90 3.86 22.39
N LEU A 200 9.24 4.60 21.49
CA LEU A 200 9.24 6.06 21.49
C LEU A 200 8.61 6.59 22.79
N TRP A 201 7.56 5.95 23.31
CA TRP A 201 6.88 6.35 24.54
C TRP A 201 7.79 6.18 25.75
N LYS A 202 8.42 5.01 25.86
CA LYS A 202 9.38 4.73 26.93
C LYS A 202 10.56 5.72 26.90
N HIS A 203 11.06 6.03 25.70
CA HIS A 203 12.14 7.00 25.51
C HIS A 203 11.70 8.42 25.93
N LEU A 204 10.52 8.86 25.48
CA LEU A 204 9.94 10.16 25.82
C LEU A 204 9.74 10.32 27.33
N ARG A 205 9.19 9.30 28.01
CA ARG A 205 8.99 9.30 29.46
C ARG A 205 10.31 9.43 30.22
N LYS A 206 11.35 8.71 29.80
CA LYS A 206 12.70 8.84 30.40
C LYS A 206 13.27 10.25 30.23
N MET A 207 13.07 10.85 29.06
CA MET A 207 13.54 12.20 28.78
C MET A 207 12.82 13.27 29.63
N GLN A 208 11.53 13.11 29.87
CA GLN A 208 10.74 13.98 30.75
C GLN A 208 11.11 13.85 32.23
N LEU A 209 11.40 12.63 32.71
CA LEU A 209 11.78 12.38 34.10
C LEU A 209 13.20 12.89 34.45
N ASN A 210 14.11 12.91 33.48
CA ASN A 210 15.50 13.36 33.68
C ASN A 210 15.69 14.89 33.65
N GLY A 211 14.63 15.68 33.89
CA GLY A 211 14.75 17.09 34.27
C GLY A 211 15.14 18.11 33.18
N LYS A 212 15.22 17.73 31.89
CA LYS A 212 15.39 18.72 30.80
C LYS A 212 14.04 19.40 30.51
N ARG A 213 13.69 20.39 31.34
CA ARG A 213 12.42 21.14 31.35
C ARG A 213 12.26 22.17 30.23
N SER A 214 13.23 22.33 29.32
CA SER A 214 12.99 23.12 28.11
C SER A 214 12.29 22.25 27.08
N GLN A 215 11.36 22.81 26.31
CA GLN A 215 10.80 22.16 25.13
C GLN A 215 11.91 21.89 24.10
N ASP A 216 12.69 20.84 24.33
CA ASP A 216 13.78 20.46 23.44
C ASP A 216 13.18 20.16 22.05
N PRO A 217 13.71 20.76 20.96
CA PRO A 217 13.36 20.41 19.59
C PRO A 217 13.28 18.90 19.35
N SER A 218 14.11 18.11 20.04
CA SER A 218 14.11 16.64 20.00
C SER A 218 12.77 16.02 20.45
N THR A 219 12.18 16.50 21.55
CA THR A 219 10.89 16.03 22.09
C THR A 219 9.76 16.25 21.09
N LYS A 220 9.73 17.42 20.43
CA LYS A 220 8.73 17.76 19.40
C LYS A 220 8.86 16.85 18.17
N VAL A 221 10.09 16.52 17.78
CA VAL A 221 10.35 15.58 16.66
C VAL A 221 9.86 14.18 16.99
N HIS A 222 10.10 13.68 18.21
CA HIS A 222 9.62 12.35 18.64
C HIS A 222 8.08 12.26 18.69
N ILE A 223 7.39 13.29 19.20
CA ILE A 223 5.92 13.34 19.22
C ILE A 223 5.35 13.36 17.79
N LYS A 224 5.92 14.18 16.90
CA LYS A 224 5.50 14.22 15.50
C LYS A 224 5.72 12.88 14.79
N ALA A 225 6.81 12.18 15.10
CA ALA A 225 7.07 10.84 14.58
C ALA A 225 6.01 9.83 15.06
N MET A 226 5.63 9.85 16.34
CA MET A 226 4.54 9.01 16.84
C MET A 226 3.20 9.30 16.15
N GLN A 227 2.83 10.58 16.03
CA GLN A 227 1.59 10.97 15.35
C GLN A 227 1.55 10.44 13.92
N THR A 228 2.67 10.55 13.21
CA THR A 228 2.79 10.05 11.82
C THR A 228 2.63 8.54 11.75
N VAL A 229 3.23 7.80 12.68
CA VAL A 229 3.10 6.33 12.77
C VAL A 229 1.65 5.92 13.06
N ILE A 230 0.97 6.62 13.98
CA ILE A 230 -0.44 6.36 14.32
C ILE A 230 -1.34 6.65 13.12
N SER A 231 -1.14 7.78 12.42
CA SER A 231 -1.89 8.11 11.20
C SER A 231 -1.70 7.05 10.11
N PHE A 232 -0.47 6.54 9.94
CA PHE A 232 -0.23 5.48 8.97
C PHE A 232 -0.92 4.17 9.36
N LEU A 233 -0.89 3.81 10.65
CA LEU A 233 -1.57 2.60 11.14
C LEU A 233 -3.08 2.68 10.90
N PHE A 234 -3.69 3.83 11.17
CA PHE A 234 -5.10 4.06 10.91
C PHE A 234 -5.43 3.89 9.41
N LEU A 235 -4.67 4.53 8.53
CA LEU A 235 -4.84 4.41 7.08
C LEU A 235 -4.71 2.95 6.60
N PHE A 236 -3.75 2.20 7.14
CA PHE A 236 -3.56 0.81 6.75
C PHE A 236 -4.69 -0.08 7.26
N ALA A 237 -5.22 0.17 8.46
CA ALA A 237 -6.38 -0.53 8.99
C ALA A 237 -7.64 -0.26 8.14
N THR A 238 -7.89 1.00 7.76
CA THR A 238 -9.01 1.36 6.87
C THR A 238 -8.88 0.68 5.50
N TYR A 239 -7.67 0.64 4.94
CA TYR A 239 -7.39 -0.07 3.69
C TYR A 239 -7.73 -1.56 3.79
N MET A 240 -7.21 -2.22 4.83
CA MET A 240 -7.43 -3.64 5.05
C MET A 240 -8.89 -3.98 5.25
N LEU A 241 -9.61 -3.17 6.02
CA LEU A 241 -11.05 -3.30 6.18
C LEU A 241 -11.77 -3.17 4.83
N THR A 242 -11.40 -2.17 4.02
CA THR A 242 -11.98 -1.95 2.69
C THR A 242 -11.74 -3.15 1.76
N VAL A 243 -10.52 -3.71 1.74
CA VAL A 243 -10.17 -4.88 0.93
C VAL A 243 -10.96 -6.11 1.38
N ILE A 244 -11.05 -6.37 2.69
CA ILE A 244 -11.83 -7.50 3.23
C ILE A 244 -13.30 -7.33 2.88
N LEU A 245 -13.89 -6.15 3.08
CA LEU A 245 -15.27 -5.89 2.71
C LEU A 245 -15.48 -6.06 1.20
N THR A 246 -14.55 -5.63 0.36
CA THR A 246 -14.64 -5.81 -1.10
C THR A 246 -14.60 -7.28 -1.51
N ILE A 247 -13.77 -8.09 -0.86
CA ILE A 247 -13.67 -9.53 -1.09
C ILE A 247 -14.98 -10.20 -0.68
N TRP A 248 -15.42 -10.02 0.57
CA TRP A 248 -16.54 -10.75 1.15
C TRP A 248 -17.93 -10.24 0.73
N ASN A 249 -18.03 -9.02 0.21
CA ASN A 249 -19.30 -8.47 -0.28
C ASN A 249 -19.62 -8.91 -1.73
N SER A 250 -19.18 -10.12 -2.12
CA SER A 250 -19.37 -10.68 -3.46
C SER A 250 -20.74 -11.33 -3.70
N ASN A 251 -21.60 -11.42 -2.68
CA ASN A 251 -22.97 -11.94 -2.86
C ASN A 251 -23.89 -10.90 -3.52
N GLU A 252 -24.71 -11.43 -4.43
CA GLU A 252 -25.56 -10.77 -5.42
C GLU A 252 -26.04 -9.33 -5.12
N LEU A 253 -25.82 -8.46 -6.11
CA LEU A 253 -26.70 -7.32 -6.41
C LEU A 253 -26.79 -6.17 -5.36
N GLN A 254 -25.78 -5.96 -4.50
CA GLN A 254 -25.70 -4.69 -3.75
C GLN A 254 -25.11 -3.56 -4.61
N LYS A 255 -25.99 -2.60 -4.93
CA LYS A 255 -25.81 -1.24 -5.49
C LYS A 255 -24.38 -0.92 -5.98
N GLU A 256 -24.22 -0.70 -7.29
CA GLU A 256 -23.03 -0.15 -7.96
C GLU A 256 -22.29 0.95 -7.15
N LEU A 257 -23.03 1.78 -6.43
CA LEU A 257 -22.50 2.80 -5.52
C LEU A 257 -21.62 2.25 -4.38
N VAL A 258 -21.98 1.14 -3.75
CA VAL A 258 -21.22 0.55 -2.63
C VAL A 258 -19.88 0.01 -3.13
N GLN A 259 -19.88 -0.65 -4.29
CA GLN A 259 -18.66 -1.11 -4.93
C GLN A 259 -17.77 0.07 -5.37
N MET A 260 -18.36 1.13 -5.92
CA MET A 260 -17.63 2.37 -6.23
C MET A 260 -17.01 3.01 -4.98
N LEU A 261 -17.74 3.03 -3.85
CA LEU A 261 -17.23 3.56 -2.59
C LEU A 261 -16.03 2.75 -2.07
N PHE A 262 -16.08 1.43 -2.10
CA PHE A 262 -14.94 0.60 -1.70
C PHE A 262 -13.74 0.77 -2.62
N GLN A 263 -13.96 0.91 -3.94
CA GLN A 263 -12.87 1.20 -4.89
C GLN A 263 -12.23 2.57 -4.63
N ALA A 264 -13.04 3.60 -4.34
CA ALA A 264 -12.53 4.92 -3.97
C ALA A 264 -11.69 4.83 -2.67
N LEU A 265 -12.21 4.21 -1.62
CA LEU A 265 -11.48 4.02 -0.36
C LEU A 265 -10.18 3.20 -0.53
N ALA A 266 -10.15 2.24 -1.46
CA ALA A 266 -8.96 1.46 -1.77
C ALA A 266 -7.84 2.29 -2.42
N ILE A 267 -8.17 3.36 -3.15
CA ILE A 267 -7.23 4.29 -3.79
C ILE A 267 -6.66 5.30 -2.77
N THR A 268 -7.44 5.64 -1.74
CA THR A 268 -7.04 6.58 -0.69
C THR A 268 -5.75 6.14 0.02
N TYR A 269 -5.60 4.86 0.35
CA TYR A 269 -4.42 4.33 1.05
C TYR A 269 -3.08 4.48 0.29
N PRO A 270 -2.92 3.94 -0.94
CA PRO A 270 -1.67 4.07 -1.68
C PRO A 270 -1.34 5.53 -2.00
N SER A 271 -2.34 6.41 -2.09
CA SER A 271 -2.15 7.85 -2.32
C SER A 271 -1.69 8.57 -1.05
N ILE A 272 -2.47 8.53 0.04
CA ILE A 272 -2.16 9.24 1.29
C ILE A 272 -0.88 8.68 1.93
N HIS A 273 -0.66 7.37 1.94
CA HIS A 273 0.57 6.83 2.51
C HIS A 273 1.80 7.36 1.78
N SER A 274 1.75 7.52 0.46
CA SER A 274 2.89 8.04 -0.31
C SER A 274 3.18 9.51 0.02
N PHE A 275 2.16 10.32 0.28
CA PHE A 275 2.34 11.69 0.80
C PHE A 275 3.02 11.71 2.16
N ILE A 276 2.58 10.82 3.06
CA ILE A 276 3.20 10.67 4.38
C ILE A 276 4.68 10.29 4.22
N LEU A 277 5.00 9.35 3.33
CA LEU A 277 6.38 8.93 3.07
C LEU A 277 7.27 10.07 2.56
N ILE A 278 6.76 10.93 1.66
CA ILE A 278 7.50 12.13 1.25
C ILE A 278 7.77 13.00 2.47
N TRP A 279 6.74 13.33 3.26
CA TRP A 279 6.85 14.25 4.38
C TRP A 279 7.79 13.75 5.50
N THR A 280 7.77 12.46 5.78
CA THR A 280 8.60 11.83 6.82
C THR A 280 10.07 11.72 6.39
N ASN A 281 10.34 11.54 5.10
CA ASN A 281 11.70 11.37 4.60
C ASN A 281 12.33 12.73 4.26
N ARG A 282 13.27 13.19 5.09
CA ARG A 282 13.97 14.49 4.92
C ARG A 282 14.52 14.70 3.51
N LYS A 283 15.06 13.65 2.87
CA LYS A 283 15.57 13.69 1.49
C LYS A 283 14.46 13.98 0.49
N LEU A 284 13.35 13.25 0.57
CA LEU A 284 12.20 13.44 -0.31
C LEU A 284 11.56 14.79 -0.08
N THR A 285 11.37 15.22 1.17
CA THR A 285 10.84 16.54 1.52
C THR A 285 11.69 17.67 0.94
N GLN A 286 13.01 17.63 1.11
CA GLN A 286 13.91 18.68 0.58
C GLN A 286 13.85 18.75 -0.95
N THR A 287 13.85 17.60 -1.61
CA THR A 287 13.78 17.53 -3.07
C THR A 287 12.43 18.02 -3.58
N PHE A 288 11.35 17.66 -2.89
CA PHE A 288 9.99 18.09 -3.23
C PHE A 288 9.82 19.60 -3.08
N LEU A 289 10.32 20.19 -1.99
CA LEU A 289 10.31 21.64 -1.80
C LEU A 289 11.12 22.36 -2.88
N SER A 290 12.30 21.83 -3.26
CA SER A 290 13.09 22.39 -4.34
C SER A 290 12.34 22.36 -5.67
N PHE A 291 11.68 21.24 -6.00
CA PHE A 291 10.85 21.10 -7.19
C PHE A 291 9.68 22.11 -7.21
N LEU A 292 9.00 22.32 -6.07
CA LEU A 292 7.92 23.30 -5.96
C LEU A 292 8.39 24.76 -6.08
N TRP A 293 9.64 25.04 -5.70
CA TRP A 293 10.21 26.39 -5.74
C TRP A 293 10.78 26.75 -7.12
N GLN A 294 11.20 25.77 -7.92
CA GLN A 294 11.70 25.98 -9.29
C GLN A 294 10.71 26.76 -10.18
N PRO A 295 9.41 26.42 -10.29
CA PRO A 295 8.43 27.19 -11.06
C PRO A 295 8.32 28.66 -10.63
N ARG A 296 8.47 28.95 -9.32
CA ARG A 296 8.42 30.33 -8.81
C ARG A 296 9.64 31.16 -9.22
N CYS A 297 10.81 30.53 -9.34
CA CYS A 297 12.01 31.20 -9.85
C CYS A 297 11.91 31.44 -11.36
N TRP A 298 11.39 30.48 -12.13
CA TRP A 298 11.20 30.63 -13.58
C TRP A 298 10.18 31.71 -13.96
N LEU A 299 9.10 31.86 -13.17
CA LEU A 299 8.12 32.94 -13.36
C LEU A 299 8.68 34.33 -13.00
N LYS A 300 9.69 34.41 -12.12
CA LYS A 300 10.37 35.67 -11.79
C LYS A 300 11.37 36.12 -12.85
N VAL A 301 11.91 35.20 -13.64
CA VAL A 301 12.89 35.49 -14.71
C VAL A 301 12.21 35.83 -16.05
N LYS A 302 10.94 35.43 -16.24
CA LYS A 302 10.15 35.78 -17.44
C LYS A 302 9.29 37.05 -17.29
N GLY A 303 9.37 37.74 -16.14
CA GLY A 303 8.64 38.96 -15.83
C GLY A 303 9.48 40.24 -15.83
N THR A 304 10.71 40.17 -16.37
CA THR A 304 11.63 41.29 -16.61
C THR A 304 11.99 41.29 -18.09
#